data_AF-A0AAT9I605-F1
#
_entry.id   AF-A0AAT9I605-F1
#
_cell.length_a   1.000
_cell.length_b   1.000
_cell.length_c   1.000
_cell.angle_alpha   90.00
_cell.angle_beta   90.00
_cell.angle_gamma   90.00
#
_symmetry.space_group_name_H-M   'P 1'
#
loop_
_entity.id
_entity.type
_entity.pdbx_description
1 polymer ?
#
loop_
_entity_poly.entity_id
_entity_poly.type
_entity_poly.pdbx_seq_one_letter_code
_entity_poly.pdbx_strand_id
1 'polypeptide(L)'
;MKISVITGWQIPESSEYVTILDDQLKKKLVDDYQDLNIDEFEYALRTYGTKIKDWGKGLNLALIDDAICEYIGIRQHLSSLEEQKRSKQPELPALSSGPVDWSAEWEKIKESARNGALNQSYIITPIYDWLKRTNQLTVSGEARKQILEDCRQALAFEMSVALRASSERNPVAREKLELLTQDGDDWRQNEDLWSAVINASKQQTVKIEAQNAIINE
;
A
#
# COMPACT_ATOMS: atom_id res chain seq x y z
N MET A 1 12.42 0.32 35.58
CA MET A 1 11.08 0.87 35.88
C MET A 1 10.04 0.57 34.78
N LYS A 2 10.34 0.69 33.47
CA LYS A 2 9.38 0.31 32.41
C LYS A 2 9.00 -1.18 32.44
N ILE A 3 9.99 -2.06 32.58
CA ILE A 3 9.76 -3.52 32.61
C ILE A 3 8.88 -3.94 33.80
N SER A 4 9.10 -3.39 35.00
CA SER A 4 8.24 -3.70 36.17
C SER A 4 6.78 -3.26 35.98
N VAL A 5 6.54 -2.17 35.24
CA VAL A 5 5.18 -1.73 34.89
C VAL A 5 4.54 -2.66 33.85
N ILE A 6 5.30 -3.16 32.88
CA ILE A 6 4.81 -4.07 31.84
C ILE A 6 4.55 -5.48 32.40
N THR A 7 5.38 -5.93 33.33
CA THR A 7 5.41 -7.34 33.81
C THR A 7 4.69 -7.54 35.14
N GLY A 8 4.44 -6.48 35.91
CA GLY A 8 3.90 -6.56 37.26
C GLY A 8 4.88 -7.09 38.30
N TRP A 9 6.19 -7.19 37.98
CA TRP A 9 7.19 -7.69 38.91
C TRP A 9 7.35 -6.78 40.13
N GLN A 10 7.35 -7.39 41.32
CA GLN A 10 7.87 -6.77 42.52
C GLN A 10 9.40 -6.82 42.47
N ILE A 11 10.03 -5.66 42.25
CA ILE A 11 11.49 -5.52 42.29
C ILE A 11 11.93 -5.74 43.74
N PRO A 12 12.84 -6.69 44.02
CA PRO A 12 13.37 -6.88 45.37
C PRO A 12 14.02 -5.60 45.89
N GLU A 13 13.80 -5.26 47.16
CA GLU A 13 14.42 -4.07 47.80
C GLU A 13 15.95 -4.21 47.94
N SER A 14 16.45 -5.45 47.86
CA SER A 14 17.88 -5.77 47.82
C SER A 14 18.50 -5.31 46.50
N SER A 15 19.33 -4.25 46.58
CA SER A 15 20.08 -3.72 45.44
C SER A 15 21.08 -4.72 44.86
N GLU A 16 21.65 -5.60 45.68
CA GLU A 16 22.58 -6.66 45.24
C GLU A 16 21.88 -7.67 44.33
N TYR A 17 20.67 -8.11 44.68
CA TYR A 17 19.92 -9.06 43.87
C TYR A 17 19.57 -8.51 42.49
N VAL A 18 19.17 -7.23 42.43
CA VAL A 18 18.88 -6.54 41.17
C VAL A 18 20.15 -6.41 40.31
N THR A 19 21.30 -6.13 40.92
CA THR A 19 22.57 -6.01 40.21
C THR A 19 23.04 -7.34 39.63
N ILE A 20 22.91 -8.43 40.40
CA ILE A 20 23.25 -9.78 39.93
C ILE A 20 22.32 -10.17 38.78
N LEU A 21 21.02 -9.91 38.90
CA LEU A 21 20.06 -10.23 37.86
C LEU A 21 20.30 -9.43 36.58
N ASP A 22 20.62 -8.14 36.68
CA ASP A 22 20.96 -7.30 35.54
C ASP A 22 22.23 -7.79 34.82
N ASP A 23 23.29 -8.14 35.57
CA ASP A 23 24.53 -8.69 34.99
C ASP A 23 24.29 -10.02 34.28
N GLN A 24 23.55 -10.95 34.90
CA GLN A 24 23.24 -12.24 34.30
C GLN A 24 22.29 -12.13 33.11
N LEU A 25 21.32 -11.21 33.14
CA LEU A 25 20.42 -10.95 32.02
C LEU A 25 21.18 -10.36 30.83
N LYS A 26 22.12 -9.44 31.06
CA LYS A 26 22.97 -8.87 30.01
C LYS A 26 23.83 -9.93 29.34
N LYS A 27 24.45 -10.82 30.12
CA LYS A 27 25.22 -11.96 29.58
C LYS A 27 24.33 -12.86 28.72
N LYS A 28 23.16 -13.24 29.22
CA LYS A 28 22.21 -14.09 28.49
C LYS A 28 21.68 -13.44 27.21
N LEU A 29 21.45 -12.13 27.21
CA LEU A 29 21.07 -11.38 26.00
C LEU A 29 22.17 -11.43 24.92
N VAL A 30 23.43 -11.30 25.34
CA VAL A 30 24.58 -11.35 24.44
C VAL A 30 24.87 -12.79 23.99
N ASP A 31 24.63 -13.80 24.81
CA ASP A 31 24.98 -15.18 24.48
C ASP A 31 23.88 -15.87 23.65
N ASP A 32 22.62 -15.78 24.11
CA ASP A 32 21.51 -16.57 23.55
C ASP A 32 20.63 -15.77 22.57
N TYR A 33 20.67 -14.43 22.62
CA TYR A 33 19.68 -13.55 21.99
C TYR A 33 20.27 -12.43 21.12
N GLN A 34 21.42 -12.68 20.49
CA GLN A 34 22.12 -11.70 19.63
C GLN A 34 21.26 -11.17 18.47
N ASP A 35 20.33 -12.00 17.98
CA ASP A 35 19.47 -11.70 16.83
C ASP A 35 18.16 -10.99 17.20
N LEU A 36 17.97 -10.65 18.49
CA LEU A 36 16.81 -9.93 18.99
C LEU A 36 17.16 -8.47 19.25
N ASN A 37 16.34 -7.58 18.71
CA ASN A 37 16.42 -6.16 19.08
C ASN A 37 15.63 -5.89 20.37
N ILE A 38 15.86 -4.71 20.96
CA ILE A 38 15.24 -4.31 22.24
C ILE A 38 13.71 -4.23 22.12
N ASP A 39 13.18 -3.79 20.98
CA ASP A 39 11.73 -3.65 20.76
C ASP A 39 11.04 -5.03 20.69
N GLU A 40 11.68 -6.00 20.04
CA GLU A 40 11.23 -7.40 19.97
C GLU A 40 11.26 -8.05 21.35
N PHE A 41 12.30 -7.76 22.14
CA PHE A 41 12.40 -8.23 23.51
C PHE A 41 11.27 -7.67 24.39
N GLU A 42 11.01 -6.36 24.34
CA GLU A 42 9.88 -5.75 25.05
C GLU A 42 8.54 -6.31 24.59
N TYR A 43 8.38 -6.52 23.28
CA TYR A 43 7.18 -7.13 22.71
C TYR A 43 6.98 -8.56 23.21
N ALA A 44 8.05 -9.36 23.26
CA ALA A 44 8.00 -10.75 23.72
C ALA A 44 7.53 -10.82 25.18
N LEU A 45 8.13 -10.01 26.06
CA LEU A 45 7.75 -9.96 27.47
C LEU A 45 6.31 -9.47 27.69
N ARG A 46 5.87 -8.46 26.92
CA ARG A 46 4.49 -7.93 27.04
C ARG A 46 3.44 -8.94 26.56
N THR A 47 3.74 -9.66 25.48
CA THR A 47 2.77 -10.51 24.77
C THR A 47 2.71 -11.92 25.33
N TYR A 48 3.85 -12.50 25.69
CA TYR A 48 3.96 -13.89 26.12
C TYR A 48 4.23 -14.03 27.61
N GLY A 49 4.90 -13.05 28.23
CA GLY A 49 5.15 -13.06 29.67
C GLY A 49 3.88 -13.24 30.49
N THR A 50 2.79 -12.54 30.14
CA THR A 50 1.49 -12.63 30.83
C THR A 50 0.82 -14.01 30.76
N LYS A 51 1.26 -14.88 29.84
CA LYS A 51 0.75 -16.25 29.69
C LYS A 51 1.51 -17.27 30.53
N ILE A 52 2.67 -16.89 31.06
CA ILE A 52 3.54 -17.77 31.83
C ILE A 52 3.03 -17.85 33.26
N LYS A 53 2.99 -19.07 33.78
CA LYS A 53 2.59 -19.33 35.16
C LYS A 53 3.54 -18.62 36.13
N ASP A 54 2.97 -17.94 37.11
CA ASP A 54 3.69 -17.19 38.14
C ASP A 54 4.46 -15.95 37.62
N TRP A 55 4.16 -15.49 36.41
CA TRP A 55 4.58 -14.17 35.93
C TRP A 55 4.10 -13.06 36.89
N GLY A 56 4.95 -12.08 37.16
CA GLY A 56 4.64 -11.01 38.11
C GLY A 56 4.97 -11.33 39.59
N LYS A 57 4.98 -12.60 40.00
CA LYS A 57 5.19 -12.98 41.42
C LYS A 57 6.65 -12.96 41.86
N GLY A 58 7.57 -13.17 40.93
CA GLY A 58 9.01 -13.16 41.18
C GLY A 58 9.78 -12.96 39.89
N LEU A 59 10.94 -12.33 40.02
CA LEU A 59 11.83 -12.04 38.90
C LEU A 59 12.95 -13.07 38.86
N ASN A 60 12.90 -13.96 37.86
CA ASN A 60 13.94 -14.93 37.59
C ASN A 60 14.22 -15.02 36.07
N LEU A 61 15.42 -15.47 35.71
CA LEU A 61 15.85 -15.56 34.32
C LEU A 61 15.10 -16.62 33.52
N ALA A 62 14.66 -17.71 34.16
CA ALA A 62 13.96 -18.80 33.49
C ALA A 62 12.61 -18.34 32.92
N LEU A 63 11.85 -17.54 33.68
CA LEU A 63 10.59 -16.95 33.21
C LEU A 63 10.84 -16.04 32.01
N ILE A 64 11.88 -15.20 32.08
CA ILE A 64 12.28 -14.34 30.95
C ILE A 64 12.61 -15.19 29.72
N ASP A 65 13.35 -16.27 29.92
CA ASP A 65 13.73 -17.24 28.88
C ASP A 65 12.51 -17.83 28.20
N ASP A 66 11.56 -18.34 28.99
CA ASP A 66 10.32 -18.96 28.50
C ASP A 66 9.53 -17.99 27.60
N ALA A 67 9.42 -16.72 27.99
CA ALA A 67 8.69 -15.70 27.22
C ALA A 67 9.35 -15.40 25.88
N ILE A 68 10.68 -15.34 25.85
CA ILE A 68 11.44 -15.04 24.65
C ILE A 68 11.46 -16.26 23.73
N CYS A 69 11.61 -17.47 24.28
CA CYS A 69 11.59 -18.71 23.52
C CYS A 69 10.26 -18.90 22.78
N GLU A 70 9.13 -18.58 23.42
CA GLU A 70 7.82 -18.62 22.76
C GLU A 70 7.76 -17.64 21.57
N TYR A 71 8.28 -16.43 21.73
CA TYR A 71 8.36 -15.44 20.65
C TYR A 71 9.27 -15.91 19.49
N ILE A 72 10.47 -16.41 19.79
CA ILE A 72 11.41 -16.91 18.77
C ILE A 72 10.78 -18.07 17.99
N GLY A 73 10.12 -19.01 18.67
CA GLY A 73 9.46 -20.13 18.03
C GLY A 73 8.40 -19.69 17.02
N ILE A 74 7.60 -18.68 17.37
CA ILE A 74 6.61 -18.09 16.47
C ILE A 74 7.28 -17.37 15.29
N ARG A 75 8.34 -16.59 15.55
CA ARG A 75 9.11 -15.88 14.52
C ARG A 75 9.71 -16.85 13.49
N GLN A 76 10.30 -17.94 13.96
CA GLN A 76 10.86 -18.99 13.09
C GLN A 76 9.78 -19.72 12.29
N HIS A 77 8.62 -19.99 12.91
CA HIS A 77 7.49 -20.61 12.23
C HIS A 77 6.95 -19.71 11.10
N LEU A 78 6.80 -18.41 11.36
CA LEU A 78 6.37 -17.44 10.35
C LEU A 78 7.38 -17.34 9.20
N SER A 79 8.68 -17.25 9.52
CA SER A 79 9.74 -17.25 8.51
C SER A 79 9.68 -18.49 7.62
N SER A 80 9.49 -19.67 8.22
CA SER A 80 9.35 -20.93 7.48
C SER A 80 8.13 -20.97 6.57
N LEU A 81 6.99 -20.41 7.03
CA LEU A 81 5.78 -20.30 6.22
C LEU A 81 5.94 -19.33 5.05
N GLU A 82 6.64 -18.21 5.25
CA GLU A 82 6.95 -17.26 4.20
C GLU A 82 7.88 -17.87 3.15
N GLU A 83 8.91 -18.60 3.58
CA GLU A 83 9.83 -19.30 2.68
C GLU A 83 9.12 -20.40 1.87
N GLN A 84 8.20 -21.14 2.50
CA GLN A 84 7.33 -22.10 1.80
C GLN A 84 6.40 -21.43 0.79
N LYS A 85 5.88 -20.24 1.09
CA LYS A 85 5.06 -19.47 0.14
C LYS A 85 5.89 -18.92 -1.01
N ARG A 86 7.11 -18.45 -0.76
CA ARG A 86 8.04 -17.99 -1.81
C ARG A 86 8.46 -19.12 -2.73
N SER A 87 8.76 -20.30 -2.18
CA SER A 87 9.17 -21.47 -2.97
C SER A 87 8.02 -22.14 -3.72
N LYS A 88 6.77 -21.99 -3.25
CA LYS A 88 5.56 -22.46 -3.95
C LYS A 88 4.93 -21.42 -4.88
N GLN A 89 5.32 -20.15 -4.79
CA GLN A 89 4.98 -19.20 -5.83
C GLN A 89 5.65 -19.69 -7.10
N PRO A 90 4.90 -19.93 -8.20
CA PRO A 90 5.55 -20.08 -9.49
C PRO A 90 6.41 -18.83 -9.67
N GLU A 91 7.69 -19.01 -10.00
CA GLU A 91 8.53 -17.90 -10.47
C GLU A 91 7.68 -17.18 -11.51
N LEU A 92 7.22 -15.97 -11.16
CA LEU A 92 6.55 -15.12 -12.13
C LEU A 92 7.52 -15.06 -13.29
N PRO A 93 7.12 -15.49 -14.51
CA PRO A 93 8.02 -15.45 -15.65
C PRO A 93 8.62 -14.06 -15.66
N ALA A 94 9.95 -13.99 -15.64
CA ALA A 94 10.68 -12.74 -15.61
C ALA A 94 9.98 -11.78 -16.55
N LEU A 95 9.42 -10.68 -16.01
CA LEU A 95 8.64 -9.71 -16.77
C LEU A 95 9.40 -9.48 -18.06
N SER A 96 8.83 -9.92 -19.18
CA SER A 96 9.53 -9.87 -20.46
C SER A 96 9.95 -8.43 -20.65
N SER A 97 11.26 -8.18 -20.70
CA SER A 97 11.84 -6.84 -20.83
C SER A 97 11.58 -6.21 -22.20
N GLY A 98 10.75 -6.85 -23.03
CA GLY A 98 10.21 -6.30 -24.26
C GLY A 98 9.03 -5.36 -24.02
N PRO A 99 8.69 -4.49 -25.00
CA PRO A 99 7.43 -3.77 -24.99
C PRO A 99 6.28 -4.77 -24.89
N VAL A 100 5.48 -4.69 -23.81
CA VAL A 100 4.24 -5.47 -23.71
C VAL A 100 3.37 -5.10 -24.91
N ASP A 101 3.04 -6.10 -25.73
CA ASP A 101 2.13 -5.92 -26.84
C ASP A 101 0.70 -5.93 -26.31
N TRP A 102 -0.04 -4.85 -26.57
CA TRP A 102 -1.43 -4.67 -26.16
C TRP A 102 -2.40 -4.81 -27.35
N SER A 103 -1.94 -5.37 -28.48
CA SER A 103 -2.74 -5.56 -29.69
C SER A 103 -4.03 -6.35 -29.43
N ALA A 104 -3.96 -7.42 -28.64
CA ALA A 104 -5.12 -8.25 -28.31
C ALA A 104 -6.16 -7.51 -27.45
N GLU A 105 -5.71 -6.73 -26.48
CA GLU A 105 -6.57 -5.88 -25.64
C GLU A 105 -7.17 -4.73 -26.43
N TRP A 106 -6.42 -4.17 -27.38
CA TRP A 106 -6.92 -3.14 -28.29
C TRP A 106 -8.07 -3.64 -29.17
N GLU A 107 -7.96 -4.84 -29.75
CA GLU A 107 -9.05 -5.44 -30.52
C GLU A 107 -10.30 -5.68 -29.67
N LYS A 108 -10.15 -6.13 -28.42
CA LYS A 108 -11.28 -6.27 -27.48
C LYS A 108 -11.95 -4.94 -27.16
N ILE A 109 -11.18 -3.85 -27.06
CA ILE A 109 -11.71 -2.51 -26.86
C ILE A 109 -12.48 -2.03 -28.09
N LYS A 110 -11.94 -2.24 -29.31
CA LYS A 110 -12.66 -1.94 -30.56
C LYS A 110 -13.96 -2.73 -30.66
N GLU A 111 -13.94 -4.03 -30.35
CA GLU A 111 -15.14 -4.87 -30.36
C GLU A 111 -16.18 -4.40 -29.32
N SER A 112 -15.74 -4.02 -28.12
CA SER A 112 -16.60 -3.47 -27.07
C SER A 112 -17.20 -2.10 -27.47
N ALA A 113 -16.44 -1.29 -28.19
CA ALA A 113 -16.91 -0.03 -28.77
C ALA A 113 -17.94 -0.26 -29.89
N ARG A 114 -17.74 -1.26 -30.77
CA ARG A 114 -18.72 -1.65 -31.80
C ARG A 114 -20.04 -2.10 -31.19
N ASN A 115 -19.99 -2.83 -30.09
CA ASN A 115 -21.16 -3.31 -29.38
C ASN A 115 -21.86 -2.22 -28.52
N GLY A 116 -21.34 -0.98 -28.51
CA GLY A 116 -21.90 0.13 -27.75
C GLY A 116 -21.75 -0.01 -26.22
N ALA A 117 -20.96 -0.98 -25.75
CA ALA A 117 -20.83 -1.34 -24.34
C ALA A 117 -19.52 -0.81 -23.70
N LEU A 118 -18.77 0.06 -24.39
CA LEU A 118 -17.48 0.53 -23.92
C LEU A 118 -17.64 1.50 -22.73
N ASN A 119 -17.43 0.97 -21.52
CA ASN A 119 -17.31 1.76 -20.31
C ASN A 119 -15.85 2.18 -20.08
N GLN A 120 -15.64 3.45 -19.72
CA GLN A 120 -14.34 4.05 -19.49
C GLN A 120 -13.57 3.36 -18.35
N SER A 121 -14.29 2.76 -17.39
CA SER A 121 -13.72 2.00 -16.27
C SER A 121 -13.00 0.71 -16.68
N TYR A 122 -13.28 0.15 -17.86
CA TYR A 122 -12.62 -1.07 -18.35
C TYR A 122 -11.38 -0.79 -19.20
N ILE A 123 -11.07 0.49 -19.46
CA ILE A 123 -9.90 0.87 -20.25
C ILE A 123 -8.70 0.98 -19.32
N ILE A 124 -7.69 0.15 -19.58
CA ILE A 124 -6.43 0.21 -18.84
C ILE A 124 -5.52 1.29 -19.42
N THR A 125 -4.95 2.13 -18.55
CA THR A 125 -4.07 3.25 -18.90
C THR A 125 -2.89 2.90 -19.81
N PRO A 126 -2.21 1.73 -19.65
CA PRO A 126 -1.07 1.36 -20.50
C PRO A 126 -1.38 1.27 -22.00
N ILE A 127 -2.64 1.06 -22.41
CA ILE A 127 -3.03 1.01 -23.83
C ILE A 127 -2.82 2.37 -24.49
N TYR A 128 -3.05 3.48 -23.78
CA TYR A 128 -2.74 4.81 -24.31
C TYR A 128 -1.25 4.95 -24.62
N ASP A 129 -0.39 4.51 -23.70
CA ASP A 129 1.07 4.61 -23.86
C ASP A 129 1.55 3.68 -24.99
N TRP A 130 0.90 2.53 -25.19
CA TRP A 130 1.14 1.65 -26.34
C TRP A 130 0.71 2.28 -27.67
N LEU A 131 -0.51 2.83 -27.77
CA LEU A 131 -1.01 3.52 -28.98
C LEU A 131 -0.11 4.72 -29.37
N LYS A 132 0.39 5.45 -28.37
CA LYS A 132 1.34 6.55 -28.59
C LYS A 132 2.66 6.04 -29.16
N ARG A 133 3.15 4.89 -28.69
CA ARG A 133 4.40 4.27 -29.16
C ARG A 133 4.26 3.66 -30.56
N THR A 134 3.11 3.08 -30.88
CA THR A 134 2.82 2.47 -32.19
C THR A 134 2.36 3.49 -33.23
N ASN A 135 2.30 4.77 -32.86
CA ASN A 135 1.86 5.88 -33.71
C ASN A 135 0.43 5.71 -34.25
N GLN A 136 -0.43 5.06 -33.47
CA GLN A 136 -1.85 4.82 -33.78
C GLN A 136 -2.77 5.87 -33.16
N LEU A 137 -2.24 6.86 -32.44
CA LEU A 137 -3.02 8.01 -31.96
C LEU A 137 -3.30 8.98 -33.10
N THR A 138 -4.58 9.09 -33.47
CA THR A 138 -5.08 10.04 -34.47
C THR A 138 -5.48 11.38 -33.85
N VAL A 139 -5.76 11.42 -32.54
CA VAL A 139 -6.17 12.62 -31.81
C VAL A 139 -5.01 13.61 -31.69
N SER A 140 -5.25 14.85 -32.13
CA SER A 140 -4.25 15.92 -32.15
C SER A 140 -3.77 16.30 -30.74
N GLY A 141 -2.62 16.99 -30.67
CA GLY A 141 -2.10 17.52 -29.40
C GLY A 141 -3.05 18.52 -28.72
N GLU A 142 -3.76 19.32 -29.50
CA GLU A 142 -4.73 20.31 -28.99
C GLU A 142 -6.01 19.62 -28.49
N ALA A 143 -6.52 18.64 -29.23
CA ALA A 143 -7.68 17.85 -28.79
C ALA A 143 -7.41 17.11 -27.48
N ARG A 144 -6.19 16.60 -27.26
CA ARG A 144 -5.80 16.00 -25.97
C ARG A 144 -5.77 16.98 -24.81
N LYS A 145 -5.38 18.24 -25.05
CA LYS A 145 -5.46 19.28 -24.02
C LYS A 145 -6.91 19.58 -23.67
N GLN A 146 -7.80 19.60 -24.67
CA GLN A 146 -9.23 19.75 -24.42
C GLN A 146 -9.81 18.58 -23.63
N ILE A 147 -9.47 17.34 -23.99
CA ILE A 147 -9.91 16.14 -23.25
C ILE A 147 -9.42 16.17 -21.79
N LEU A 148 -8.19 16.62 -21.54
CA LEU A 148 -7.67 16.81 -20.19
C LEU A 148 -8.52 17.81 -19.39
N GLU A 149 -8.85 18.94 -20.01
CA GLU A 149 -9.69 19.98 -19.40
C GLU A 149 -11.12 19.50 -19.14
N ASP A 150 -11.71 18.78 -20.09
CA ASP A 150 -13.04 18.18 -19.93
C ASP A 150 -13.05 17.16 -18.78
N CYS A 151 -11.99 16.36 -18.65
CA CYS A 151 -11.82 15.41 -17.53
C CYS A 151 -11.62 16.13 -16.18
N ARG A 152 -10.90 17.26 -16.17
CA ARG A 152 -10.78 18.11 -14.97
C ARG A 152 -12.15 18.60 -14.50
N GLN A 153 -12.95 19.12 -15.42
CA GLN A 153 -14.29 19.63 -15.12
C GLN A 153 -15.26 18.51 -14.70
N ALA A 154 -15.19 17.34 -15.34
CA ALA A 154 -15.98 16.17 -14.97
C ALA A 154 -15.66 15.70 -13.55
N LEU A 155 -14.37 15.62 -13.20
CA LEU A 155 -13.94 15.24 -11.85
C LEU A 155 -14.40 16.28 -10.81
N ALA A 156 -14.28 17.57 -11.10
CA ALA A 156 -14.78 18.64 -10.24
C ALA A 156 -16.30 18.51 -10.03
N PHE A 157 -17.05 18.22 -11.09
CA PHE A 157 -18.49 18.02 -11.02
C PHE A 157 -18.85 16.83 -10.13
N GLU A 158 -18.24 15.67 -10.35
CA GLU A 158 -18.46 14.46 -9.53
C GLU A 158 -18.15 14.71 -8.05
N MET A 159 -17.03 15.37 -7.76
CA MET A 159 -16.65 15.76 -6.40
C MET A 159 -17.68 16.72 -5.78
N SER A 160 -18.20 17.68 -6.55
CA SER A 160 -19.24 18.60 -6.07
C SER A 160 -20.55 17.88 -5.73
N VAL A 161 -20.93 16.87 -6.52
CA VAL A 161 -22.13 16.05 -6.28
C VAL A 161 -21.93 15.19 -5.04
N ALA A 162 -20.78 14.54 -4.90
CA ALA A 162 -20.45 13.72 -3.73
C ALA A 162 -20.44 14.55 -2.43
N LEU A 163 -19.90 15.77 -2.48
CA LEU A 163 -19.88 16.71 -1.35
C LEU A 163 -21.28 17.22 -0.97
N ARG A 164 -22.20 17.35 -1.93
CA ARG A 164 -23.60 17.71 -1.66
C ARG A 164 -24.41 16.54 -1.10
N ALA A 165 -24.08 15.32 -1.52
CA ALA A 165 -24.74 14.10 -1.04
C ALA A 165 -24.27 13.67 0.36
N SER A 166 -23.05 14.05 0.76
CA SER A 166 -22.51 13.75 2.09
C SER A 166 -23.05 14.71 3.15
N SER A 167 -23.55 14.16 4.26
CA SER A 167 -23.95 14.92 5.46
C SER A 167 -22.75 15.39 6.30
N GLU A 168 -21.54 14.86 6.04
CA GLU A 168 -20.34 15.15 6.82
C GLU A 168 -19.54 16.31 6.22
N ARG A 169 -19.00 17.18 7.09
CA ARG A 169 -18.03 18.20 6.67
C ARG A 169 -16.70 17.51 6.34
N ASN A 170 -16.42 17.35 5.05
CA ASN A 170 -15.11 16.92 4.56
C ASN A 170 -14.31 18.14 4.04
N PRO A 171 -13.44 18.76 4.88
CA PRO A 171 -12.67 19.93 4.47
C PRO A 171 -11.65 19.61 3.37
N VAL A 172 -11.05 18.42 3.39
CA VAL A 172 -10.03 17.98 2.43
C VAL A 172 -10.63 17.86 1.02
N ALA A 173 -11.83 17.28 0.91
CA ALA A 173 -12.51 17.16 -0.39
C ALA A 173 -12.96 18.52 -0.95
N ARG A 174 -13.26 19.51 -0.08
CA ARG A 174 -13.58 20.88 -0.49
C ARG A 174 -12.36 21.63 -1.01
N GLU A 175 -11.22 21.52 -0.32
CA GLU A 175 -9.95 22.09 -0.77
C GLU A 175 -9.54 21.52 -2.13
N LYS A 176 -9.66 20.20 -2.31
CA LYS A 176 -9.40 19.54 -3.60
C LYS A 176 -10.36 20.00 -4.70
N LEU A 177 -11.65 20.20 -4.39
CA LEU A 177 -12.62 20.76 -5.34
C LEU A 177 -12.25 22.19 -5.74
N GLU A 178 -11.88 23.03 -4.77
CA GLU A 178 -11.48 24.41 -4.99
C GLU A 178 -10.28 24.49 -5.94
N LEU A 179 -9.25 23.67 -5.71
CA LEU A 179 -8.10 23.54 -6.59
C LEU A 179 -8.48 23.14 -8.03
N LEU A 180 -9.46 22.24 -8.22
CA LEU A 180 -9.91 21.84 -9.56
C LEU A 180 -10.72 22.93 -10.27
N THR A 181 -11.45 23.76 -9.52
CA THR A 181 -12.28 24.84 -10.08
C THR A 181 -11.55 26.17 -10.26
N GLN A 182 -10.40 26.35 -9.61
CA GLN A 182 -9.62 27.57 -9.72
C GLN A 182 -9.00 27.71 -11.12
N ASP A 183 -8.96 28.94 -11.62
CA ASP A 183 -8.24 29.27 -12.84
C ASP A 183 -6.73 29.14 -12.57
N GLY A 184 -6.09 28.16 -13.23
CA GLY A 184 -4.67 27.89 -13.07
C GLY A 184 -4.32 26.40 -13.15
N ASP A 185 -3.04 26.12 -12.98
CA ASP A 185 -2.46 24.77 -13.03
C ASP A 185 -2.03 24.27 -11.63
N ASP A 186 -2.45 24.93 -10.56
CA ASP A 186 -2.06 24.60 -9.18
C ASP A 186 -2.53 23.20 -8.77
N TRP A 187 -3.66 22.74 -9.30
CA TRP A 187 -4.14 21.37 -9.12
C TRP A 187 -3.15 20.31 -9.62
N ARG A 188 -2.24 20.64 -10.56
CA ARG A 188 -1.20 19.72 -11.04
C ARG A 188 -0.11 19.46 -10.00
N GLN A 189 0.02 20.33 -9.00
CA GLN A 189 0.96 20.12 -7.88
C GLN A 189 0.43 19.08 -6.88
N ASN A 190 -0.87 18.79 -6.92
CA ASN A 190 -1.48 17.75 -6.10
C ASN A 190 -1.39 16.40 -6.85
N GLU A 191 -0.55 15.49 -6.36
CA GLU A 191 -0.27 14.20 -7.00
C GLU A 191 -1.55 13.35 -7.20
N ASP A 192 -2.46 13.37 -6.24
CA ASP A 192 -3.73 12.62 -6.32
C ASP A 192 -4.60 13.13 -7.46
N LEU A 193 -4.81 14.45 -7.52
CA LEU A 193 -5.64 15.11 -8.53
C LEU A 193 -5.03 14.97 -9.92
N TRP A 194 -3.72 15.21 -10.02
CA TRP A 194 -2.98 15.06 -11.27
C TRP A 194 -3.10 13.65 -11.83
N SER A 195 -2.86 12.64 -11.00
CA SER A 195 -2.93 11.23 -11.41
C SER A 195 -4.35 10.84 -11.83
N ALA A 196 -5.37 11.29 -11.09
CA ALA A 196 -6.77 11.02 -11.41
C ALA A 196 -7.18 11.61 -12.77
N VAL A 197 -6.89 12.90 -12.99
CA VAL A 197 -7.26 13.59 -14.25
C VAL A 197 -6.47 13.04 -15.43
N ILE A 198 -5.17 12.75 -15.27
CA ILE A 198 -4.37 12.14 -16.35
C ILE A 198 -4.90 10.76 -16.71
N ASN A 199 -5.19 9.91 -15.72
CA ASN A 199 -5.68 8.56 -16.00
C ASN A 199 -7.03 8.61 -16.72
N ALA A 200 -7.95 9.46 -16.25
CA ALA A 200 -9.23 9.68 -16.90
C ALA A 200 -9.07 10.19 -18.35
N SER A 201 -8.18 11.16 -18.57
CA SER A 201 -7.87 11.72 -19.89
C SER A 201 -7.27 10.69 -20.85
N LYS A 202 -6.35 9.85 -20.37
CA LYS A 202 -5.76 8.75 -21.15
C LYS A 202 -6.85 7.74 -21.55
N GLN A 203 -7.70 7.33 -20.61
CA GLN A 203 -8.82 6.42 -20.89
C GLN A 203 -9.81 7.00 -21.89
N GLN A 204 -10.16 8.29 -21.74
CA GLN A 204 -11.06 8.99 -22.64
C GLN A 204 -10.48 9.11 -24.04
N THR A 205 -9.17 9.35 -24.15
CA THR A 205 -8.48 9.39 -25.44
C THR A 205 -8.55 8.03 -26.13
N VAL A 206 -8.24 6.93 -25.42
CA VAL A 206 -8.35 5.56 -25.97
C VAL A 206 -9.77 5.25 -26.42
N LYS A 207 -10.78 5.70 -25.67
CA LYS A 207 -12.19 5.55 -26.05
C LYS A 207 -12.53 6.25 -27.37
N ILE A 208 -12.10 7.50 -27.52
CA ILE A 208 -12.30 8.29 -28.76
C ILE A 208 -11.59 7.61 -29.93
N GLU A 209 -10.35 7.15 -29.73
CA GLU A 209 -9.61 6.43 -30.76
C GLU A 209 -10.30 5.13 -31.17
N ALA A 210 -10.87 4.38 -30.22
CA ALA A 210 -11.59 3.15 -30.51
C ALA A 210 -12.85 3.43 -31.35
N GLN A 211 -13.55 4.54 -31.04
CA GLN A 211 -14.70 5.00 -31.82
C GLN A 211 -14.29 5.46 -33.22
N ASN A 212 -13.20 6.22 -33.34
CA ASN A 212 -12.67 6.67 -34.63
C ASN A 212 -12.19 5.50 -35.50
N ALA A 213 -11.57 4.48 -34.89
CA ALA A 213 -11.13 3.28 -35.60
C ALA A 213 -12.29 2.52 -36.24
N ILE A 214 -13.47 2.49 -35.59
CA ILE A 214 -14.68 1.87 -36.14
C ILE A 214 -15.25 2.67 -37.31
N ILE A 215 -15.21 4.01 -37.24
CA ILE A 215 -15.77 4.88 -38.28
C ILE A 215 -14.92 4.83 -39.56
N ASN A 216 -13.62 4.56 -39.44
CA ASN A 216 -12.67 4.53 -40.55
C ASN A 216 -12.40 3.12 -41.12
N GLU A 217 -13.02 2.07 -40.56
CA GLU A 217 -13.02 0.67 -41.07
C GLU A 217 -14.26 0.39 -41.93
#